data_AF-A0A945MJC4-F1
#
_entry.id   AF-A0A945MJC4-F1
#
_cell.length_a   1.000
_cell.length_b   1.000
_cell.length_c   1.000
_cell.angle_alpha   90.00
_cell.angle_beta   90.00
_cell.angle_gamma   90.00
#
_symmetry.space_group_name_H-M   'P 1'
#
loop_
_entity.id
_entity.type
_entity.pdbx_description
1 polymer ?
#
loop_
_entity_poly.entity_id
_entity_poly.type
_entity_poly.pdbx_seq_one_letter_code
_entity_poly.pdbx_strand_id
1 'polypeptide(L)'
;MNRLFHLLIFLISIISAQSIDPSHYNNMKFRFIGPDGNRAISVTGVSSDHNTYYIGAASGGLFRTKNNGISWEPIFDDQNVSSVSALAISQ
;
A
#
# COMPACT_ATOMS: atom_id res chain seq x y z
N MET A 1 48.34 11.48 11.24
CA MET A 1 48.23 10.17 10.57
C MET A 1 46.85 9.52 10.75
N ASN A 2 46.13 9.76 11.85
CA ASN A 2 44.85 9.09 12.14
C ASN A 2 43.66 9.55 11.25
N ARG A 3 43.64 10.81 10.77
CA ARG A 3 42.55 11.32 9.91
C ARG A 3 42.46 10.63 8.55
N LEU A 4 43.60 10.28 7.95
CA LEU A 4 43.64 9.57 6.68
C LEU A 4 43.18 8.12 6.83
N PHE A 5 43.52 7.49 7.95
CA PHE A 5 43.08 6.13 8.31
C PHE A 5 41.56 6.07 8.51
N HIS A 6 40.97 7.02 9.24
CA HIS A 6 39.52 7.09 9.40
C HIS A 6 38.79 7.39 8.08
N LEU A 7 39.35 8.26 7.24
CA LEU A 7 38.81 8.53 5.91
C LEU A 7 38.85 7.29 5.03
N LEU A 8 39.94 6.52 5.09
CA LEU A 8 40.11 5.28 4.34
C LEU A 8 39.10 4.20 4.79
N ILE A 9 38.94 4.02 6.11
CA ILE A 9 37.92 3.11 6.66
C ILE A 9 36.53 3.53 6.18
N PHE A 10 36.21 4.82 6.24
CA PHE A 10 34.92 5.33 5.80
C PHE A 10 34.68 5.08 4.30
N LEU A 11 35.68 5.31 3.44
CA LEU A 11 35.57 5.00 2.01
C LEU A 11 35.38 3.50 1.75
N ILE A 12 36.07 2.62 2.47
CA ILE A 12 35.94 1.17 2.34
C ILE A 12 34.53 0.71 2.73
N SER A 13 33.93 1.30 3.77
CA SER A 13 32.56 0.97 4.19
C SER A 13 31.50 1.33 3.15
N ILE A 14 31.72 2.37 2.34
CA ILE A 14 30.80 2.74 1.25
C ILE A 14 30.89 1.73 0.09
N ILE A 15 32.10 1.26 -0.22
CA ILE A 15 32.35 0.34 -1.34
C ILE A 15 31.79 -1.07 -1.06
N SER A 16 31.76 -1.49 0.21
CA SER A 16 31.24 -2.80 0.62
C SER A 16 29.74 -2.80 0.96
N ALA A 17 29.01 -1.73 0.66
CA ALA A 17 27.56 -1.70 0.89
C ALA A 17 26.85 -2.63 -0.11
N GLN A 18 26.14 -3.64 0.40
CA GLN A 18 25.36 -4.58 -0.41
C GLN A 18 24.14 -3.88 -1.04
N SER A 19 23.90 -4.12 -2.34
CA SER A 19 22.65 -3.77 -3.00
C SER A 19 21.58 -4.80 -2.68
N ILE A 20 20.36 -4.34 -2.39
CA ILE A 20 19.22 -5.22 -2.19
C ILE A 20 18.68 -5.63 -3.57
N ASP A 21 18.67 -6.92 -3.88
CA ASP A 21 18.00 -7.44 -5.07
C ASP A 21 16.47 -7.44 -4.86
N PRO A 22 15.70 -6.65 -5.64
CA PRO A 22 14.24 -6.64 -5.53
C PRO A 22 13.60 -8.01 -5.75
N SER A 23 14.28 -8.93 -6.46
CA SER A 23 13.79 -10.28 -6.74
C SER A 23 13.51 -11.08 -5.45
N HIS A 24 14.23 -10.77 -4.37
CA HIS A 24 14.03 -11.38 -3.05
C HIS A 24 12.64 -11.08 -2.46
N TYR A 25 11.95 -10.06 -2.99
CA TYR A 25 10.66 -9.59 -2.50
C TYR A 25 9.48 -9.97 -3.38
N ASN A 26 9.72 -10.57 -4.56
CA ASN A 26 8.68 -10.89 -5.54
C ASN A 26 7.56 -11.79 -4.98
N ASN A 27 7.88 -12.62 -3.99
CA ASN A 27 6.92 -13.53 -3.35
C ASN A 27 6.35 -12.99 -2.04
N MET A 28 6.77 -11.81 -1.59
CA MET A 28 6.23 -11.19 -0.39
C MET A 28 4.93 -10.46 -0.71
N LYS A 29 3.95 -10.57 0.18
CA LYS A 29 2.68 -9.86 0.07
C LYS A 29 2.58 -8.82 1.17
N PHE A 30 2.14 -7.63 0.81
CA PHE A 30 1.74 -6.63 1.79
C PHE A 30 0.54 -7.16 2.59
N ARG A 31 0.52 -6.84 3.88
CA ARG A 31 -0.56 -7.16 4.81
C ARG A 31 -0.69 -6.07 5.86
N PHE A 32 -1.87 -6.00 6.48
CA PHE A 32 -2.07 -5.12 7.62
C PHE A 32 -1.23 -5.55 8.82
N ILE A 33 -0.87 -4.57 9.63
CA ILE A 33 -0.18 -4.73 10.92
C ILE A 33 -1.10 -4.11 11.97
N GLY A 34 -1.69 -4.92 12.84
CA GLY A 34 -2.73 -4.49 13.78
C GLY A 34 -4.14 -4.84 13.26
N PRO A 35 -5.20 -4.15 13.72
CA PRO A 35 -6.55 -4.33 13.18
C PRO A 35 -6.57 -4.06 11.67
N ASP A 36 -7.19 -4.95 10.92
CA ASP A 36 -7.29 -4.81 9.48
C ASP A 36 -8.08 -3.55 9.11
N GLY A 37 -7.50 -2.72 8.23
CA GLY A 37 -8.15 -1.53 7.68
C GLY A 37 -7.48 -0.21 8.03
N ASN A 38 -8.21 0.88 7.74
CA ASN A 38 -7.82 2.28 7.93
C ASN A 38 -9.09 3.15 8.03
N ARG A 39 -8.96 4.47 8.16
CA ARG A 39 -10.06 5.43 8.16
C ARG A 39 -10.76 5.48 6.80
N ALA A 40 -11.96 4.91 6.72
CA ALA A 40 -12.89 5.11 5.62
C ALA A 40 -13.41 6.56 5.61
N ILE A 41 -13.42 7.20 4.44
CA ILE A 41 -13.91 8.58 4.27
C ILE A 41 -14.92 8.75 3.14
N SER A 42 -15.14 7.71 2.33
CA SER A 42 -16.23 7.66 1.35
C SER A 42 -16.74 6.22 1.19
N VAL A 43 -18.02 6.07 0.88
CA VAL A 43 -18.67 4.77 0.67
C VAL A 43 -19.78 4.89 -0.35
N THR A 44 -19.95 3.89 -1.21
CA THR A 44 -21.08 3.77 -2.13
C THR A 44 -21.42 2.30 -2.40
N GLY A 45 -22.71 1.99 -2.52
CA GLY A 45 -23.20 0.67 -2.92
C GLY A 45 -23.56 0.62 -4.41
N VAL A 46 -23.78 -0.60 -4.93
CA VAL A 46 -24.34 -0.82 -6.26
C VAL A 46 -25.83 -1.16 -6.15
N SER A 47 -26.72 -0.39 -6.80
CA SER A 47 -28.17 -0.56 -6.61
C SER A 47 -28.69 -1.87 -7.19
N SER A 48 -28.09 -2.35 -8.29
CA SER A 48 -28.43 -3.61 -8.94
C SER A 48 -27.82 -4.84 -8.26
N ASP A 49 -26.88 -4.67 -7.33
CA ASP A 49 -26.20 -5.77 -6.63
C ASP A 49 -25.94 -5.42 -5.16
N HIS A 50 -26.80 -5.95 -4.30
CA HIS A 50 -26.76 -5.71 -2.86
C HIS A 50 -25.53 -6.29 -2.17
N ASN A 51 -24.73 -7.13 -2.84
CA ASN A 51 -23.49 -7.66 -2.28
C ASN A 51 -22.27 -6.77 -2.54
N THR A 52 -22.39 -5.80 -3.47
CA THR A 52 -21.25 -4.99 -3.93
C THR A 52 -21.25 -3.59 -3.35
N TYR A 53 -20.16 -3.26 -2.66
CA TYR A 53 -19.90 -1.94 -2.09
C TYR A 53 -18.45 -1.52 -2.36
N TYR A 54 -18.23 -0.21 -2.39
CA TYR A 54 -16.93 0.41 -2.54
C TYR A 54 -16.66 1.35 -1.36
N ILE A 55 -15.45 1.31 -0.81
CA ILE A 55 -15.00 2.18 0.28
C ILE A 55 -13.71 2.89 -0.15
N GLY A 56 -13.71 4.21 -0.08
CA GLY A 56 -12.51 5.03 -0.23
C GLY A 56 -11.89 5.36 1.13
N ALA A 57 -10.59 5.15 1.26
CA ALA A 57 -9.84 5.41 2.48
C ALA A 57 -9.19 6.80 2.47
N ALA A 58 -8.93 7.36 3.66
CA ALA A 58 -8.17 8.61 3.79
C ALA A 58 -6.74 8.48 3.27
N SER A 59 -6.17 7.29 3.48
CA SER A 59 -4.97 6.78 2.84
C SER A 59 -5.16 5.27 2.64
N GLY A 60 -4.61 4.70 1.57
CA GLY A 60 -4.74 3.28 1.23
C GLY A 60 -5.66 2.97 0.05
N GLY A 61 -6.21 3.98 -0.62
CA GLY A 61 -6.91 3.81 -1.90
C GLY A 61 -8.38 3.39 -1.79
N LEU A 62 -8.83 2.63 -2.79
CA LEU A 62 -10.21 2.16 -2.96
C LEU A 62 -10.28 0.65 -2.77
N PHE A 63 -11.26 0.23 -1.99
CA PHE A 63 -11.55 -1.18 -1.70
C PHE A 63 -12.94 -1.54 -2.21
N ARG A 64 -13.10 -2.78 -2.66
CA ARG A 64 -14.38 -3.37 -3.08
C ARG A 64 -14.70 -4.60 -2.26
N THR A 65 -15.95 -4.75 -1.86
CA THR A 65 -16.50 -6.03 -1.42
C THR A 65 -17.51 -6.56 -2.44
N LYS A 66 -17.69 -7.87 -2.50
CA LYS A 66 -18.73 -8.57 -3.29
C LYS A 66 -19.53 -9.58 -2.44
N ASN A 67 -19.41 -9.46 -1.12
CA ASN A 67 -19.98 -10.40 -0.16
C ASN A 67 -20.46 -9.68 1.11
N ASN A 68 -21.15 -8.55 0.93
CA ASN A 68 -21.73 -7.78 2.05
C ASN A 68 -20.71 -7.31 3.09
N GLY A 69 -19.48 -7.03 2.67
CA GLY A 69 -18.44 -6.49 3.55
C GLY A 69 -17.71 -7.55 4.40
N ILE A 70 -17.92 -8.85 4.15
CA ILE A 70 -17.17 -9.94 4.81
C ILE A 70 -15.70 -9.90 4.41
N SER A 71 -15.39 -9.63 3.14
CA SER A 71 -14.02 -9.42 2.66
C SER A 71 -13.93 -8.26 1.68
N TRP A 72 -12.73 -7.69 1.60
CA TRP A 72 -12.43 -6.50 0.81
C TRP A 72 -11.20 -6.74 -0.06
N GLU A 73 -11.27 -6.29 -1.30
CA GLU A 73 -10.21 -6.36 -2.29
C GLU A 73 -9.71 -4.94 -2.60
N PRO A 74 -8.38 -4.67 -2.52
CA PRO A 74 -7.84 -3.41 -3.00
C PRO A 74 -7.92 -3.36 -4.52
N ILE A 75 -8.44 -2.26 -5.07
CA ILE A 75 -8.62 -2.08 -6.53
C ILE A 75 -7.94 -0.80 -7.03
N PHE A 76 -7.02 -0.24 -6.24
CA PHE A 76 -6.42 1.07 -6.46
C PHE A 76 -4.90 1.08 -6.27
N ASP A 77 -4.28 -0.09 -6.11
CA ASP A 77 -2.86 -0.22 -5.78
C ASP A 77 -1.94 0.26 -6.91
N ASP A 78 -2.43 0.23 -8.15
CA ASP A 78 -1.68 0.71 -9.34
C ASP A 78 -1.80 2.24 -9.56
N GLN A 79 -2.41 2.97 -8.63
CA GLN A 79 -2.64 4.41 -8.77
C GLN A 79 -1.66 5.22 -7.91
N ASN A 80 -1.20 6.36 -8.45
CA ASN A 80 -0.26 7.25 -7.77
C ASN A 80 -0.89 8.11 -6.66
N VAL A 81 -2.17 7.91 -6.36
CA VAL A 81 -2.90 8.66 -5.32
C VAL A 81 -3.52 7.71 -4.32
N SER A 82 -3.47 8.06 -3.04
CA SER A 82 -3.84 7.14 -1.95
C SER A 82 -5.12 7.55 -1.22
N SER A 83 -5.58 8.80 -1.40
CA SER A 83 -6.77 9.31 -0.72
C SER A 83 -7.96 9.33 -1.66
N VAL A 84 -9.10 8.80 -1.20
CA VAL A 84 -10.33 8.72 -1.99
C VAL A 84 -11.50 9.29 -1.18
N SER A 85 -11.74 10.60 -1.32
CA SER A 85 -12.72 11.34 -0.52
C SER A 85 -14.13 11.43 -1.12
N ALA A 86 -14.30 11.05 -2.39
CA ALA A 86 -15.59 11.06 -3.06
C ALA A 86 -15.68 9.87 -4.02
N LEU A 87 -16.85 9.24 -4.06
CA LEU A 87 -17.17 8.14 -4.95
C LEU A 87 -18.54 8.38 -5.59
N ALA A 88 -18.67 8.04 -6.86
CA ALA A 88 -19.94 7.98 -7.58
C ALA A 88 -19.94 6.74 -8.46
N ILE A 89 -21.09 6.10 -8.61
CA ILE A 89 -21.29 4.95 -9.49
C ILE A 89 -22.28 5.35 -10.58
N SER A 90 -21.91 5.11 -11.85
CA SER A 90 -22.84 5.20 -12.98
C SER A 90 -23.58 3.88 -13.11
N GLN A 91 -24.91 3.91 -13.23
CA GLN A 91 -25.79 2.74 -13.31
C GLN A 91 -26.82 2.94 -14.41
#